data_AF-A0A9J6EL25-F1
#
_entry.id   AF-A0A9J6EL25-F1
#
_cell.length_a   1.000
_cell.length_b   1.000
_cell.length_c   1.000
_cell.angle_alpha   90.00
_cell.angle_beta   90.00
_cell.angle_gamma   90.00
#
_symmetry.space_group_name_H-M   'P 1'
#
loop_
_entity.id
_entity.type
_entity.pdbx_description
1 polymer ?
#
loop_
_entity_poly.entity_id
_entity_poly.type
_entity_poly.pdbx_seq_one_letter_code
_entity_poly.pdbx_strand_id
1 'polypeptide(L)'
;MLGKHPSASCGNRWWLLPLWYRFAGPFILWYDFVAAFRREFASADEKKRPKDELEARTQHHEENLKEFIYVISELYDRIREEVANGVKVDRVLRQMQPQLHDLEAESTFSSLMWPMA
;
A
#
# COMPACT_ATOMS: atom_id res chain seq x y z
N MET A 1 -60.61 13.57 -31.77
CA MET A 1 -59.25 13.91 -32.24
C MET A 1 -58.30 13.72 -31.07
N LEU A 2 -57.70 12.53 -30.95
CA LEU A 2 -56.31 12.22 -31.32
C LEU A 2 -55.23 13.02 -30.58
N GLY A 3 -54.56 12.32 -29.65
CA GLY A 3 -53.13 12.44 -29.27
C GLY A 3 -52.74 13.71 -28.50
N LYS A 4 -51.84 13.66 -27.53
CA LYS A 4 -50.67 12.79 -27.42
C LYS A 4 -50.34 12.48 -25.96
N HIS A 5 -49.89 11.25 -25.76
CA HIS A 5 -49.22 10.75 -24.56
C HIS A 5 -48.06 11.66 -24.13
N PRO A 6 -47.78 11.82 -22.81
CA PRO A 6 -46.47 12.25 -22.38
C PRO A 6 -45.45 11.18 -22.80
N SER A 7 -44.52 11.60 -23.66
CA SER A 7 -43.37 10.85 -24.11
C SER A 7 -42.58 10.31 -22.91
N ALA A 8 -42.70 9.02 -22.65
CA ALA A 8 -41.68 8.27 -21.96
C ALA A 8 -40.57 7.97 -22.97
N SER A 9 -39.41 8.61 -22.85
CA SER A 9 -38.17 7.96 -23.30
C SER A 9 -36.92 8.57 -22.65
N CYS A 10 -36.18 7.69 -21.99
CA CYS A 10 -34.79 7.79 -21.56
C CYS A 10 -34.38 8.96 -20.64
N GLY A 11 -34.95 8.97 -19.44
CA GLY A 11 -34.20 9.37 -18.26
C GLY A 11 -33.14 8.32 -17.98
N ASN A 12 -31.89 8.64 -18.32
CA ASN A 12 -30.74 7.75 -18.15
C ASN A 12 -30.73 7.16 -16.74
N ARG A 13 -30.83 5.84 -16.68
CA ARG A 13 -31.02 5.04 -15.46
C ARG A 13 -29.69 4.85 -14.74
N TRP A 14 -29.09 5.95 -14.29
CA TRP A 14 -27.76 5.98 -13.67
C TRP A 14 -27.71 5.40 -12.25
N TRP A 15 -28.84 5.04 -11.65
CA TRP A 15 -28.95 4.50 -10.30
C TRP A 15 -28.81 2.97 -10.22
N LEU A 16 -28.70 2.26 -11.35
CA LEU A 16 -28.49 0.80 -11.39
C LEU A 16 -27.07 0.38 -11.77
N LEU A 17 -26.22 1.33 -12.13
CA LEU A 17 -24.82 1.04 -12.40
C LEU A 17 -24.07 0.97 -11.07
N PRO A 18 -23.25 -0.07 -10.82
CA PRO A 18 -22.40 -0.11 -9.64
C PRO A 18 -21.63 1.21 -9.49
N LEU A 19 -21.44 1.70 -8.26
CA LEU A 19 -20.78 2.97 -7.97
C LEU A 19 -19.46 3.17 -8.75
N TRP A 20 -18.71 2.08 -9.00
CA TRP A 20 -17.48 2.11 -9.80
C TRP A 20 -17.65 2.57 -11.25
N TYR A 21 -18.82 2.35 -11.87
CA TYR A 21 -19.08 2.75 -13.26
C TYR A 21 -19.37 4.26 -13.37
N ARG A 22 -19.82 4.92 -12.29
CA ARG A 22 -19.92 6.40 -12.24
C ARG A 22 -18.56 7.08 -12.27
N PHE A 23 -17.49 6.35 -11.93
CA PHE A 23 -16.12 6.82 -12.06
C PHE A 23 -15.58 6.72 -13.48
N ALA A 24 -16.24 6.04 -14.43
CA ALA A 24 -15.80 5.98 -15.82
C ALA A 24 -16.03 7.31 -16.57
N GLY A 25 -15.58 8.43 -16.01
CA GLY A 25 -15.42 9.69 -16.73
C GLY A 25 -14.27 9.59 -17.74
N PRO A 26 -14.10 10.59 -18.63
CA PRO A 26 -13.04 10.59 -19.63
C PRO A 26 -11.69 10.91 -18.97
N PHE A 27 -11.08 9.93 -18.29
CA PHE A 27 -9.69 10.03 -17.88
C PHE A 27 -8.81 9.87 -19.12
N ILE A 28 -8.15 10.95 -19.52
CA ILE A 28 -7.22 10.94 -20.65
C ILE A 28 -5.89 10.30 -20.23
N LEU A 29 -5.50 10.47 -18.96
CA LEU A 29 -4.26 9.94 -18.40
C LEU A 29 -4.55 8.94 -17.28
N TRP A 30 -3.73 7.87 -17.25
CA TRP A 30 -3.79 6.86 -16.20
C TRP A 30 -3.56 7.42 -14.80
N TYR A 31 -2.68 8.42 -14.68
CA TYR A 31 -2.40 9.10 -13.41
C TYR A 31 -3.66 9.74 -12.81
N ASP A 32 -4.47 10.40 -13.64
CA ASP A 32 -5.70 11.08 -13.20
C ASP A 32 -6.76 10.06 -12.74
N PHE A 33 -6.86 8.93 -13.44
CA PHE A 33 -7.71 7.81 -13.01
C PHE A 33 -7.28 7.29 -11.65
N VAL A 34 -5.98 6.98 -11.46
CA VAL A 34 -5.45 6.44 -10.20
C VAL A 34 -5.64 7.44 -9.06
N ALA A 35 -5.43 8.73 -9.30
CA ALA A 35 -5.64 9.78 -8.31
C ALA A 35 -7.11 9.89 -7.89
N ALA A 36 -8.05 9.90 -8.85
CA ALA A 36 -9.48 9.95 -8.57
C ALA A 36 -9.97 8.68 -7.86
N PHE A 37 -9.51 7.51 -8.31
CA PHE A 37 -9.82 6.22 -7.70
C PHE A 37 -9.32 6.16 -6.26
N ARG A 38 -8.06 6.54 -5.99
CA ARG A 38 -7.53 6.62 -4.63
C ARG A 38 -8.31 7.61 -3.78
N ARG A 39 -8.66 8.80 -4.29
CA ARG A 39 -9.43 9.77 -3.51
C ARG A 39 -10.77 9.22 -3.03
N GLU A 40 -11.44 8.42 -3.86
CA GLU A 40 -12.75 7.86 -3.50
C GLU A 40 -12.64 6.62 -2.62
N PHE A 41 -11.69 5.73 -2.92
CA PHE A 41 -11.64 4.40 -2.34
C PHE A 41 -10.52 4.22 -1.30
N ALA A 42 -9.59 5.16 -1.16
CA ALA A 42 -8.64 5.13 -0.05
C ALA A 42 -9.40 5.30 1.25
N SER A 43 -9.24 4.33 2.15
CA SER A 43 -9.74 4.49 3.51
C SER A 43 -8.96 5.60 4.20
N ALA A 44 -9.61 6.34 5.11
CA ALA A 44 -8.92 7.31 5.97
C ALA A 44 -7.73 6.69 6.75
N ASP A 45 -7.73 5.36 6.90
CA ASP A 45 -6.72 4.55 7.56
C ASP A 45 -5.69 3.90 6.60
N GLU A 46 -5.60 4.32 5.33
CA GLU A 46 -4.70 3.71 4.31
C GLU A 46 -3.25 3.58 4.82
N LYS A 47 -2.77 4.59 5.57
CA LYS A 47 -1.45 4.59 6.19
C LYS A 47 -1.41 3.99 7.59
N LYS A 48 -2.53 3.98 8.31
CA LYS A 48 -2.59 3.50 9.69
C LYS A 48 -2.37 1.99 9.73
N ARG A 49 -3.07 1.24 8.88
CA ARG A 49 -2.94 -0.22 8.80
C ARG A 49 -1.50 -0.69 8.56
N PRO A 50 -0.74 -0.20 7.56
CA PRO A 50 0.64 -0.62 7.35
C PRO A 50 1.59 -0.14 8.46
N LYS A 51 1.29 0.97 9.15
CA LYS A 51 2.04 1.38 10.34
C LYS A 51 1.82 0.42 11.50
N ASP A 52 0.57 0.06 11.79
CA ASP A 52 0.23 -0.91 12.83
C ASP A 52 0.85 -2.29 12.53
N GLU A 53 0.79 -2.71 11.26
CA GLU A 53 1.44 -3.93 10.76
C GLU A 53 2.96 -3.87 10.97
N LEU A 54 3.60 -2.76 10.63
CA LEU A 54 5.03 -2.54 10.81
C LEU A 54 5.45 -2.51 12.28
N GLU A 55 4.64 -1.95 13.19
CA GLU A 55 4.92 -1.95 14.63
C GLU A 55 4.78 -3.36 15.24
N ALA A 56 3.74 -4.10 14.83
CA ALA A 56 3.47 -5.44 15.36
C ALA A 56 4.38 -6.54 14.79
N ARG A 57 5.14 -6.26 13.74
CA ARG A 57 5.90 -7.28 13.01
C ARG A 57 7.13 -7.73 13.79
N THR A 58 7.28 -9.04 13.92
CA THR A 58 8.50 -9.71 14.38
C THR A 58 8.82 -10.86 13.45
N GLN A 59 10.09 -11.15 13.16
CA GLN A 59 10.51 -12.24 12.28
C GLN A 59 9.98 -13.58 12.80
N HIS A 60 9.32 -14.33 11.92
CA HIS A 60 8.81 -15.66 12.27
C HIS A 60 9.95 -16.69 12.31
N HIS A 61 9.83 -17.77 13.10
CA HIS A 61 10.94 -18.74 13.28
C HIS A 61 11.27 -19.53 12.01
N GLU A 62 10.30 -19.68 11.12
CA GLU A 62 10.47 -20.31 9.79
C GLU A 62 10.84 -19.31 8.68
N GLU A 63 10.77 -18.01 8.95
CA GLU A 63 11.03 -16.97 7.96
C GLU A 63 12.52 -16.67 7.89
N ASN A 64 13.08 -16.69 6.68
CA ASN A 64 14.47 -16.29 6.51
C ASN A 64 14.62 -14.77 6.60
N LEU A 65 15.82 -14.31 6.98
CA LEU A 65 16.09 -12.89 7.23
C LEU A 65 15.86 -12.02 5.98
N LYS A 66 16.11 -12.55 4.78
CA LYS A 66 15.95 -11.80 3.52
C LYS A 66 14.47 -11.52 3.23
N GLU A 67 13.60 -12.52 3.40
CA GLU A 67 12.15 -12.39 3.29
C GLU A 67 11.63 -11.38 4.32
N PHE A 68 12.11 -11.48 5.56
CA PHE A 68 11.76 -10.55 6.61
C PHE A 68 12.10 -9.10 6.26
N ILE A 69 13.33 -8.84 5.81
CA ILE A 69 13.78 -7.51 5.38
C ILE A 69 12.93 -6.99 4.21
N TYR A 70 12.60 -7.85 3.25
CA TYR A 70 11.77 -7.47 2.11
C TYR A 70 10.37 -7.01 2.56
N VAL A 71 9.74 -7.74 3.48
CA VAL A 71 8.44 -7.38 4.04
C VAL A 71 8.50 -6.03 4.76
N ILE A 72 9.53 -5.80 5.58
CA ILE A 72 9.72 -4.51 6.26
C ILE A 72 9.88 -3.37 5.24
N SER A 73 10.63 -3.59 4.15
CA SER A 73 10.78 -2.60 3.08
C SER A 73 9.45 -2.30 2.38
N GLU A 74 8.69 -3.33 2.03
CA GLU A 74 7.39 -3.19 1.36
C GLU A 74 6.40 -2.40 2.23
N LEU A 75 6.43 -2.59 3.55
CA LEU A 75 5.62 -1.82 4.48
C LEU A 75 5.98 -0.33 4.48
N TYR A 76 7.27 0.02 4.45
CA TYR A 76 7.70 1.42 4.29
C TYR A 76 7.26 2.02 2.96
N ASP A 77 7.36 1.25 1.87
CA ASP A 77 6.92 1.69 0.54
C ASP A 77 5.40 1.95 0.49
N ARG A 78 4.62 1.12 1.20
CA ARG A 78 3.17 1.29 1.35
C ARG A 78 2.82 2.52 2.21
N ILE A 79 3.60 2.81 3.26
CA ILE A 79 3.40 4.00 4.11
C ILE A 79 3.69 5.30 3.33
N ARG A 80 4.60 5.25 2.34
CA ARG A 80 5.05 6.39 1.53
C ARG A 80 5.54 7.58 2.36
N GLU A 81 6.21 7.27 3.46
CA GLU A 81 6.94 8.26 4.25
C GLU A 81 8.43 8.02 4.03
N GLU A 82 9.16 9.09 3.74
CA GLU A 82 10.61 8.99 3.64
C GLU A 82 11.19 8.78 5.04
N VAL A 83 11.87 7.65 5.19
CA VAL A 83 12.51 7.24 6.44
C VAL A 83 13.97 6.93 6.13
N ALA A 84 14.87 7.48 6.93
CA ALA A 84 16.31 7.26 6.77
C ALA A 84 16.65 5.75 6.87
N ASN A 85 17.59 5.29 6.05
CA ASN A 85 17.96 3.87 6.01
C ASN A 85 18.42 3.34 7.37
N GLY A 86 19.12 4.14 8.18
CA GLY A 86 19.51 3.76 9.55
C GLY A 86 18.31 3.40 10.43
N VAL A 87 17.21 4.14 10.33
CA VAL A 87 15.98 3.86 11.10
C VAL A 87 15.31 2.56 10.62
N LYS A 88 15.39 2.26 9.32
CA LYS A 88 14.89 0.99 8.77
C LYS A 88 15.73 -0.19 9.27
N VAL A 89 17.06 -0.05 9.29
CA VAL A 89 17.99 -1.06 9.81
C VAL A 89 17.74 -1.29 11.30
N ASP A 90 17.71 -0.24 12.12
CA ASP A 90 17.42 -0.36 13.56
C ASP A 90 16.07 -1.03 13.84
N ARG A 91 15.09 -0.87 12.93
CA ARG A 91 13.81 -1.58 13.03
C ARG A 91 13.95 -3.07 12.74
N VAL A 92 14.63 -3.44 11.65
CA VAL A 92 14.91 -4.86 11.33
C VAL A 92 15.62 -5.54 12.50
N LEU A 93 16.67 -4.91 13.03
CA LEU A 93 17.44 -5.45 14.16
C LEU A 93 16.55 -5.67 15.39
N ARG A 94 15.70 -4.71 15.75
CA ARG A 94 14.80 -4.88 16.93
C ARG A 94 13.73 -5.95 16.73
N GLN A 95 13.35 -6.24 15.49
CA GLN A 95 12.23 -7.12 15.19
C GLN A 95 12.66 -8.49 14.65
N MET A 96 13.95 -8.73 14.45
CA MET A 96 14.48 -10.03 14.02
C MET A 96 14.60 -11.04 15.17
N GLN A 97 14.73 -12.32 14.81
CA GLN A 97 14.87 -13.43 15.75
C GLN A 97 16.09 -13.25 16.68
N PRO A 98 15.94 -13.37 18.02
CA PRO A 98 17.02 -13.17 19.00
C PRO A 98 18.29 -13.98 18.69
N GLN A 99 18.15 -15.20 18.16
CA GLN A 99 19.29 -16.07 17.85
C GLN A 99 20.21 -15.51 16.76
N LEU A 100 19.71 -14.57 15.94
CA LEU A 100 20.52 -13.91 14.92
C LEU A 100 21.29 -12.70 15.49
N HIS A 101 20.91 -12.15 16.65
CA HIS A 101 21.57 -10.97 17.23
C HIS A 101 23.00 -11.28 17.65
N ASP A 102 23.25 -12.50 18.14
CA ASP A 102 24.59 -12.94 18.54
C ASP A 102 25.54 -13.07 17.33
N LEU A 103 25.01 -13.40 16.14
CA LEU A 103 25.79 -13.48 14.90
C LEU A 103 26.19 -12.08 14.38
N GLU A 104 25.37 -11.06 14.65
CA GLU A 104 25.63 -9.67 14.25
C GLU A 104 26.66 -8.98 15.14
N ALA A 105 26.76 -9.35 16.41
CA ALA A 105 27.79 -8.84 17.31
C ALA A 105 29.22 -9.15 16.82
N GLU A 106 29.39 -10.26 16.09
CA GLU A 106 30.67 -10.69 15.51
C GLU A 106 30.90 -10.18 14.07
N SER A 107 29.84 -9.74 13.39
CA SER A 107 29.90 -9.35 11.98
C SER A 107 29.37 -7.93 11.79
N THR A 108 30.27 -6.96 11.75
CA THR A 108 29.95 -5.57 11.41
C THR A 108 29.11 -5.51 10.13
N PHE A 109 27.82 -5.23 10.27
CA PHE A 109 26.77 -5.22 9.22
C PHE A 109 27.03 -4.24 8.06
N SER A 110 28.19 -3.56 8.04
CA SER A 110 28.65 -2.64 6.98
C SER A 110 28.74 -3.29 5.60
N SER A 111 28.72 -4.63 5.50
CA SER A 111 28.78 -5.34 4.22
C SER A 111 27.42 -5.60 3.56
N LEU A 112 26.29 -5.30 4.22
CA LEU A 112 24.94 -5.46 3.64
C LEU A 112 24.41 -4.16 3.03
N MET A 113 25.30 -3.22 2.68
CA MET A 113 24.95 -2.11 1.80
C MET A 113 24.49 -2.66 0.46
N TRP A 114 23.16 -2.68 0.32
CA TRP A 114 22.45 -2.88 -0.94
C TRP A 114 23.11 -1.99 -2.01
N PRO A 115 23.52 -2.54 -3.17
CA PRO A 115 23.98 -1.71 -4.26
C PRO A 115 22.78 -0.86 -4.71
N MET A 116 22.87 0.46 -4.51
CA MET A 116 22.01 1.38 -5.23
C MET A 116 22.34 1.25 -6.71
N ALA A 117 21.36 0.79 -7.48
CA ALA A 117 21.30 0.87 -8.94
C ALA A 117 20.07 1.68 -9.31
#